data_AF-A0A965R610-F1
#
_entry.id   AF-A0A965R610-F1
#
_cell.length_a   1.000
_cell.length_b   1.000
_cell.length_c   1.000
_cell.angle_alpha   90.00
_cell.angle_beta   90.00
_cell.angle_gamma   90.00
#
_symmetry.space_group_name_H-M   'P 1'
#
loop_
_entity.id
_entity.type
_entity.pdbx_description
1 polymer ?
#
loop_
_entity_poly.entity_id
_entity_poly.type
_entity_poly.pdbx_seq_one_letter_code
_entity_poly.pdbx_strand_id
1 'polypeptide(L)'
;MKTYKNYNSLVKIQVFETINKEKAILEYIKKSKATCLYREGNFANEIIWNGTAYKFTKQEKGHSFRKGLFLFSLVRKDAKEWLKKNKVKMPRKYPVNFNNISYDFKDDKVVAFDIDHAYWRIAYNLGIIKYNTYFYGLDNDYKALRLACLSTMGKQRDYLQVVNGVVTNRVAIIEGNEDLANLYKVIRYTCYRYMHQLRKLLGNDFMSYNTDCIYFRDTKENREKVKEFLKKKDLEFKLLYQKKRSHTGTPS
;
A
#
# COMPACT_ATOMS: atom_id res chain seq x y z
N MET A 1 -15.17 -17.89 18.41
CA MET A 1 -14.20 -17.36 17.43
C MET A 1 -12.98 -18.27 17.42
N LYS A 2 -12.48 -18.71 16.26
CA LYS A 2 -11.31 -19.62 16.20
C LYS A 2 -10.09 -18.83 15.70
N THR A 3 -8.99 -18.90 16.42
CA THR A 3 -7.76 -18.16 16.10
C THR A 3 -6.62 -19.12 15.77
N TYR A 4 -5.86 -18.79 14.74
CA TYR A 4 -4.70 -19.56 14.28
C TYR A 4 -3.46 -18.68 14.29
N LYS A 5 -2.36 -19.21 14.86
CA LYS A 5 -1.11 -18.46 15.06
C LYS A 5 -0.44 -18.01 13.77
N ASN A 6 -0.52 -18.82 12.71
CA ASN A 6 0.04 -18.45 11.42
C ASN A 6 -0.61 -19.22 10.26
N TYR A 7 -0.53 -18.64 9.07
CA TYR A 7 -1.10 -19.20 7.84
C TYR A 7 -0.49 -20.57 7.47
N ASN A 8 0.79 -20.78 7.74
CA ASN A 8 1.49 -22.04 7.42
C ASN A 8 0.99 -23.22 8.28
N SER A 9 0.39 -22.97 9.45
CA SER A 9 -0.26 -24.02 10.25
C SER A 9 -1.49 -24.61 9.58
N LEU A 10 -2.09 -23.89 8.63
CA LEU A 10 -3.30 -24.28 7.91
C LEU A 10 -3.05 -24.70 6.47
N VAL A 11 -1.93 -24.26 5.89
CA VAL A 11 -1.71 -24.33 4.45
C VAL A 11 -0.37 -24.97 4.16
N LYS A 12 -0.43 -26.13 3.51
CA LYS A 12 0.72 -26.88 2.97
C LYS A 12 1.00 -26.48 1.52
N ILE A 13 -0.07 -26.28 0.74
CA ILE A 13 0.01 -26.03 -0.71
C ILE A 13 -0.78 -24.76 -1.05
N GLN A 14 -0.24 -23.95 -1.94
CA GLN A 14 -0.95 -22.80 -2.51
C GLN A 14 -1.18 -23.02 -4.00
N VAL A 15 -2.43 -22.83 -4.44
CA VAL A 15 -2.83 -22.98 -5.83
C VAL A 15 -3.46 -21.67 -6.30
N PHE A 16 -3.06 -21.17 -7.46
CA PHE A 16 -3.58 -19.94 -8.05
C PHE A 16 -4.45 -20.27 -9.26
N GLU A 17 -5.69 -19.80 -9.23
CA GLU A 17 -6.71 -20.13 -10.23
C GLU A 17 -7.50 -18.90 -10.69
N THR A 18 -8.28 -19.05 -11.76
CA THR A 18 -9.20 -18.01 -12.24
C THR A 18 -10.45 -17.94 -11.38
N ILE A 19 -11.08 -16.77 -11.31
CA ILE A 19 -12.33 -16.57 -10.56
C ILE A 19 -13.46 -17.53 -11.00
N ASN A 20 -13.46 -17.95 -12.27
CA ASN A 20 -14.46 -18.88 -12.80
C ASN A 20 -14.42 -20.25 -12.12
N LYS A 21 -13.24 -20.69 -11.64
CA LYS A 21 -13.10 -21.96 -10.91
C LYS A 21 -13.50 -21.87 -9.43
N GLU A 22 -13.69 -20.67 -8.89
CA GLU A 22 -14.10 -20.46 -7.50
C GLU A 22 -15.45 -21.12 -7.23
N LYS A 23 -16.43 -20.87 -8.09
CA LYS A 23 -17.79 -21.42 -7.97
C LYS A 23 -17.78 -22.95 -7.98
N ALA A 24 -17.01 -23.56 -8.87
CA ALA A 24 -16.91 -25.01 -8.97
C ALA A 24 -16.36 -25.64 -7.68
N ILE A 25 -15.33 -25.02 -7.07
CA ILE A 25 -14.77 -25.51 -5.79
C ILE A 25 -15.77 -25.31 -4.65
N LEU A 26 -16.45 -24.16 -4.57
CA LEU A 26 -17.48 -23.94 -3.56
C LEU A 26 -18.66 -24.89 -3.70
N GLU A 27 -19.10 -25.19 -4.92
CA GLU A 27 -20.15 -26.18 -5.19
C GLU A 27 -19.73 -27.59 -4.77
N TYR A 28 -18.47 -27.98 -5.04
CA TYR A 28 -17.94 -29.26 -4.58
C TYR A 28 -17.91 -29.35 -3.05
N ILE A 29 -17.42 -28.30 -2.38
CA ILE A 29 -17.43 -28.20 -0.91
C ILE A 29 -18.86 -28.30 -0.36
N LYS A 30 -19.83 -27.68 -1.06
CA LYS A 30 -21.23 -27.73 -0.70
C LYS A 30 -21.83 -29.13 -0.85
N LYS A 31 -21.62 -29.78 -1.99
CA LYS A 31 -22.09 -31.15 -2.27
C LYS A 31 -21.51 -32.17 -1.29
N SER A 32 -20.21 -32.04 -0.99
CA SER A 32 -19.51 -32.91 -0.03
C SER A 32 -19.79 -32.58 1.44
N LYS A 33 -20.57 -31.53 1.74
CA LYS A 33 -20.81 -31.01 3.09
C LYS A 33 -19.51 -30.77 3.86
N ALA A 34 -18.45 -30.38 3.15
CA ALA A 34 -17.15 -30.12 3.75
C ALA A 34 -17.13 -28.78 4.52
N THR A 35 -16.11 -28.62 5.36
CA THR A 35 -15.82 -27.36 6.07
C THR A 35 -14.60 -26.69 5.44
N CYS A 36 -14.67 -25.39 5.20
CA CYS A 36 -13.54 -24.60 4.71
C CYS A 36 -13.50 -23.19 5.33
N LEU A 37 -12.40 -22.49 5.11
CA LEU A 37 -12.30 -21.06 5.41
C LEU A 37 -12.37 -20.27 4.09
N TYR A 38 -13.24 -19.29 4.03
CA TYR A 38 -13.45 -18.45 2.87
C TYR A 38 -13.13 -17.00 3.17
N ARG A 39 -12.44 -16.32 2.26
CA ARG A 39 -12.19 -14.89 2.36
C ARG A 39 -12.31 -14.22 1.01
N GLU A 40 -13.10 -13.17 0.98
CA GLU A 40 -13.14 -12.25 -0.13
C GLU A 40 -12.01 -11.22 0.00
N GLY A 41 -11.23 -11.05 -1.07
CA GLY A 41 -10.14 -10.08 -1.12
C GLY A 41 -10.28 -9.11 -2.29
N ASN A 42 -9.57 -7.98 -2.22
CA ASN A 42 -9.62 -6.96 -3.28
C ASN A 42 -9.01 -7.47 -4.60
N PHE A 43 -7.99 -8.33 -4.52
CA PHE A 43 -7.29 -8.85 -5.70
C PHE A 43 -7.60 -10.32 -5.98
N ALA A 44 -7.83 -11.10 -4.93
CA ALA A 44 -8.13 -12.50 -5.03
C ALA A 44 -9.02 -12.96 -3.87
N ASN A 45 -9.94 -13.87 -4.17
CA ASN A 45 -10.64 -14.65 -3.18
C ASN A 45 -9.75 -15.81 -2.74
N GLU A 46 -9.94 -16.29 -1.51
CA GLU A 46 -9.15 -17.35 -0.93
C GLU A 46 -10.04 -18.37 -0.24
N ILE A 47 -9.87 -19.64 -0.61
CA ILE A 47 -10.48 -20.79 0.06
C ILE A 47 -9.34 -21.62 0.67
N ILE A 48 -9.37 -21.83 1.99
CA ILE A 48 -8.50 -22.79 2.67
C ILE A 48 -9.33 -24.04 2.94
N TRP A 49 -8.95 -25.14 2.29
CA TRP A 49 -9.64 -26.42 2.37
C TRP A 49 -8.63 -27.57 2.25
N ASN A 50 -8.72 -28.54 3.17
CA ASN A 50 -7.85 -29.73 3.22
C ASN A 50 -6.33 -29.43 3.16
N GLY A 51 -5.88 -28.38 3.84
CA GLY A 51 -4.46 -28.01 3.83
C GLY A 51 -4.00 -27.29 2.57
N THR A 52 -4.91 -27.01 1.62
CA THR A 52 -4.63 -26.27 0.40
C THR A 52 -5.29 -24.91 0.47
N ALA A 53 -4.56 -23.86 0.10
CA ALA A 53 -5.13 -22.54 -0.13
C ALA A 53 -5.27 -22.28 -1.62
N TYR A 54 -6.52 -22.24 -2.07
CA TYR A 54 -6.90 -21.88 -3.42
C TYR A 54 -7.11 -20.37 -3.48
N LYS A 55 -6.38 -19.69 -4.36
CA LYS A 55 -6.45 -18.24 -4.56
C LYS A 55 -7.00 -17.93 -5.94
N PHE A 56 -8.15 -17.26 -5.99
CA PHE A 56 -8.88 -16.99 -7.22
C PHE A 56 -8.76 -15.51 -7.58
N THR A 57 -8.01 -15.20 -8.63
CA THR A 57 -7.74 -13.80 -9.02
C THR A 57 -8.96 -13.16 -9.67
N LYS A 58 -9.40 -11.99 -9.16
CA LYS A 58 -10.66 -11.31 -9.56
C LYS A 58 -10.63 -10.56 -10.90
N GLN A 59 -9.48 -10.40 -11.56
CA GLN A 59 -9.36 -9.60 -12.78
C GLN A 59 -8.96 -10.45 -14.00
N GLU A 60 -9.47 -10.08 -15.19
CA GLU A 60 -8.97 -10.54 -16.50
C GLU A 60 -7.52 -10.07 -16.76
N LYS A 61 -7.11 -8.95 -16.16
CA LYS A 61 -5.69 -8.56 -15.97
C LYS A 61 -4.90 -9.49 -15.03
N GLY A 62 -5.40 -10.70 -14.80
CA GLY A 62 -4.79 -11.70 -13.94
C GLY A 62 -3.37 -12.06 -14.35
N HIS A 63 -2.97 -11.85 -15.61
CA HIS A 63 -1.62 -12.16 -16.06
C HIS A 63 -0.54 -11.31 -15.38
N SER A 64 -0.68 -9.98 -15.34
CA SER A 64 0.29 -9.11 -14.66
C SER A 64 0.24 -9.27 -13.14
N PHE A 65 -0.95 -9.40 -12.56
CA PHE A 65 -1.09 -9.68 -11.13
C PHE A 65 -0.41 -11.01 -10.74
N ARG A 66 -0.67 -12.09 -11.49
CA ARG A 66 -0.06 -13.41 -11.24
C ARG A 66 1.45 -13.37 -11.40
N LYS A 67 1.94 -12.72 -12.46
CA LYS A 67 3.37 -12.51 -12.68
C LYS A 67 4.01 -11.77 -11.52
N GLY A 68 3.35 -10.79 -10.93
CA GLY A 68 3.89 -10.01 -9.80
C GLY A 68 3.71 -10.66 -8.41
N LEU A 69 3.07 -11.83 -8.28
CA LEU A 69 2.82 -12.45 -6.97
C LEU A 69 4.09 -12.77 -6.19
N PHE A 70 5.20 -13.04 -6.88
CA PHE A 70 6.49 -13.29 -6.22
C PHE A 70 6.94 -12.08 -5.37
N LEU A 71 6.53 -10.85 -5.73
CA LEU A 71 6.87 -9.63 -4.98
C LEU A 71 6.39 -9.70 -3.53
N PHE A 72 5.23 -10.29 -3.25
CA PHE A 72 4.74 -10.44 -1.87
C PHE A 72 5.69 -11.30 -1.03
N SER A 73 6.27 -12.34 -1.63
CA SER A 73 7.21 -13.23 -0.96
C SER A 73 8.56 -12.54 -0.76
N LEU A 74 9.06 -11.81 -1.77
CA LEU A 74 10.30 -11.05 -1.68
C LEU A 74 10.22 -9.95 -0.61
N VAL A 75 9.17 -9.12 -0.63
CA VAL A 75 8.97 -8.05 0.36
C VAL A 75 8.92 -8.62 1.78
N ARG A 76 8.17 -9.71 2.00
CA ARG A 76 8.12 -10.36 3.33
C ARG A 76 9.46 -10.94 3.74
N LYS A 77 10.22 -11.53 2.81
CA LYS A 77 11.55 -12.09 3.08
C LYS A 77 12.50 -10.98 3.51
N ASP A 78 12.61 -9.92 2.72
CA ASP A 78 13.51 -8.79 3.00
C ASP A 78 13.14 -8.11 4.33
N ALA A 79 11.85 -7.84 4.55
CA ALA A 79 11.37 -7.22 5.79
C ALA A 79 11.68 -8.07 7.03
N LYS A 80 11.54 -9.40 6.95
CA LYS A 80 11.92 -10.32 8.03
C LYS A 80 13.42 -10.33 8.27
N GLU A 81 14.22 -10.32 7.21
CA GLU A 81 15.68 -10.23 7.33
C GLU A 81 16.13 -8.90 7.95
N TRP A 82 15.44 -7.80 7.62
CA TRP A 82 15.66 -6.50 8.24
C TRP A 82 15.36 -6.53 9.74
N LEU A 83 14.24 -7.15 10.16
CA LEU A 83 13.85 -7.30 11.58
C LEU A 83 14.82 -8.15 12.40
N LYS A 84 15.54 -9.10 11.77
CA LYS A 84 16.58 -9.87 12.47
C LYS A 84 17.76 -9.00 12.90
N LYS A 85 18.01 -7.89 12.19
CA LYS A 85 19.17 -7.02 12.38
C LYS A 85 18.83 -5.68 13.03
N ASN A 86 17.56 -5.31 13.07
CA ASN A 86 17.11 -3.99 13.46
C ASN A 86 15.88 -4.05 14.37
N LYS A 87 15.79 -3.13 15.32
CA LYS A 87 14.57 -2.91 16.12
C LYS A 87 13.70 -1.86 15.44
N VAL A 88 12.39 -2.09 15.43
CA VAL A 88 11.42 -1.13 14.87
C VAL A 88 11.37 0.11 15.76
N LYS A 89 11.77 1.27 15.23
CA LYS A 89 11.58 2.58 15.87
C LYS A 89 10.48 3.33 15.15
N MET A 90 9.38 3.61 15.84
CA MET A 90 8.23 4.29 15.23
C MET A 90 8.51 5.79 15.10
N PRO A 91 8.46 6.38 13.89
CA PRO A 91 8.54 7.83 13.73
C PRO A 91 7.30 8.51 14.33
N ARG A 92 7.42 9.79 14.69
CA ARG A 92 6.25 10.61 15.04
C ARG A 92 5.24 10.61 13.89
N LYS A 93 3.97 10.34 14.21
CA LYS A 93 2.87 10.41 13.25
C LYS A 93 2.50 11.88 13.01
N TYR A 94 2.69 12.34 11.77
CA TYR A 94 2.19 13.62 11.29
C TYR A 94 0.86 13.42 10.52
N PRO A 95 0.08 14.49 10.28
CA PRO A 95 -1.14 14.40 9.48
C PRO A 95 -0.85 13.83 8.09
N VAL A 96 -1.75 12.97 7.58
CA VAL A 96 -1.67 12.41 6.23
C VAL A 96 -1.94 13.47 5.18
N ASN A 97 -2.88 14.36 5.48
CA ASN A 97 -3.27 15.50 4.69
C ASN A 97 -3.21 16.75 5.56
N PHE A 98 -2.82 17.88 5.00
CA PHE A 98 -2.82 19.14 5.70
C PHE A 98 -3.08 20.29 4.73
N ASN A 99 -3.99 21.20 5.11
CA ASN A 99 -4.33 22.39 4.34
C ASN A 99 -3.98 23.64 5.16
N ASN A 100 -3.31 24.61 4.54
CA ASN A 100 -3.08 25.93 5.14
C ASN A 100 -4.31 26.82 4.88
N ILE A 101 -5.13 27.01 5.91
CA ILE A 101 -6.36 27.81 5.83
C ILE A 101 -6.05 29.30 5.63
N SER A 102 -4.88 29.74 6.07
CA SER A 102 -4.40 31.11 5.96
C SER A 102 -3.58 31.36 4.69
N TYR A 103 -3.61 30.44 3.72
CA TYR A 103 -2.88 30.61 2.47
C TYR A 103 -3.47 31.75 1.63
N ASP A 104 -2.65 32.72 1.28
CA ASP A 104 -3.04 33.86 0.46
C ASP A 104 -2.98 33.53 -1.03
N PHE A 105 -4.13 33.58 -1.70
CA PHE A 105 -4.29 33.30 -3.13
C PHE A 105 -4.06 34.53 -4.03
N LYS A 106 -3.68 35.70 -3.50
CA LYS A 106 -3.60 36.95 -4.29
C LYS A 106 -2.69 36.91 -5.53
N ASP A 107 -1.67 36.04 -5.58
CA ASP A 107 -0.71 35.94 -6.69
C ASP A 107 -0.66 34.53 -7.33
N ASP A 108 -1.78 34.19 -7.99
CA ASP A 108 -2.29 32.91 -8.53
C ASP A 108 -1.37 32.00 -9.39
N LYS A 109 -0.20 31.60 -8.89
CA LYS A 109 0.45 30.38 -9.40
C LYS A 109 0.75 29.42 -8.27
N VAL A 110 0.01 28.32 -8.25
CA VAL A 110 0.28 27.15 -7.41
C VAL A 110 0.85 26.06 -8.30
N VAL A 111 1.90 25.42 -7.81
CA VAL A 111 2.48 24.24 -8.44
C VAL A 111 2.45 23.09 -7.46
N ALA A 112 2.43 21.86 -7.98
CA ALA A 112 2.52 20.67 -7.16
C ALA A 112 3.71 19.80 -7.54
N PHE A 113 4.27 19.13 -6.54
CA PHE A 113 5.26 18.07 -6.74
C PHE A 113 4.64 16.77 -6.24
N ASP A 114 4.55 15.79 -7.13
CA ASP A 114 4.05 14.45 -6.83
C ASP A 114 5.22 13.49 -6.72
N ILE A 115 5.38 12.83 -5.58
CA ILE A 115 6.47 11.89 -5.35
C ILE A 115 6.11 10.55 -5.97
N ASP A 116 6.93 10.10 -6.91
CA ASP A 116 6.70 8.83 -7.59
C ASP A 116 7.00 7.66 -6.65
N HIS A 117 6.03 6.75 -6.55
CA HIS A 117 6.10 5.51 -5.73
C HIS A 117 6.68 5.73 -4.33
N ALA A 118 6.26 6.81 -3.65
CA ALA A 118 6.83 7.29 -2.40
C ALA A 118 7.08 6.20 -1.36
N TYR A 119 6.07 5.38 -1.05
CA TYR A 119 6.21 4.31 -0.06
C TYR A 119 7.18 3.21 -0.49
N TRP A 120 7.25 2.91 -1.78
CA TRP A 120 8.18 1.90 -2.31
C TRP A 120 9.63 2.39 -2.23
N ARG A 121 9.89 3.64 -2.64
CA ARG A 121 11.23 4.25 -2.54
C ARG A 121 11.65 4.41 -1.08
N ILE A 122 10.75 4.86 -0.20
CA ILE A 122 11.05 4.97 1.23
C ILE A 122 11.37 3.60 1.85
N ALA A 123 10.63 2.54 1.48
CA ALA A 123 10.93 1.20 1.96
C ALA A 123 12.34 0.74 1.56
N TYR A 124 12.78 1.08 0.34
CA TYR A 124 14.14 0.82 -0.13
C TYR A 124 15.18 1.67 0.61
N ASN A 125 14.95 2.98 0.75
CA ASN A 125 15.89 3.90 1.42
C ASN A 125 16.09 3.56 2.91
N LEU A 126 15.08 2.94 3.55
CA LEU A 126 15.18 2.43 4.93
C LEU A 126 15.84 1.04 5.01
N GLY A 127 16.13 0.41 3.87
CA GLY A 127 16.67 -0.94 3.77
C GLY A 127 15.66 -2.05 4.05
N ILE A 128 14.36 -1.74 4.21
CA ILE A 128 13.31 -2.72 4.52
C ILE A 128 13.09 -3.68 3.35
N ILE A 129 13.23 -3.17 2.11
CA ILE A 129 13.32 -3.99 0.91
C ILE A 129 14.69 -3.81 0.27
N LYS A 130 15.23 -4.86 -0.34
CA LYS A 130 16.53 -4.82 -1.01
C LYS A 130 16.41 -4.21 -2.41
N TYR A 131 17.56 -3.88 -2.99
CA TYR A 131 17.66 -3.33 -4.36
C TYR A 131 16.91 -4.19 -5.38
N ASN A 132 17.13 -5.52 -5.40
CA ASN A 132 16.46 -6.40 -6.37
C ASN A 132 14.93 -6.34 -6.21
N THR A 133 14.42 -6.40 -4.98
CA THR A 133 12.99 -6.28 -4.70
C THR A 133 12.45 -4.92 -5.15
N TYR A 134 13.16 -3.83 -4.83
CA TYR A 134 12.82 -2.48 -5.27
C TYR A 134 12.71 -2.41 -6.79
N PHE A 135 13.77 -2.83 -7.49
CA PHE A 135 13.90 -2.79 -8.94
C PHE A 135 12.82 -3.61 -9.63
N TYR A 136 12.58 -4.86 -9.21
CA TYR A 136 11.51 -5.68 -9.77
C TYR A 136 10.12 -5.06 -9.59
N GLY A 137 9.90 -4.32 -8.50
CA GLY A 137 8.64 -3.65 -8.24
C GLY A 137 8.41 -2.39 -9.08
N LEU A 138 9.42 -1.83 -9.76
CA LEU A 138 9.29 -0.59 -10.53
C LEU A 138 8.51 -0.75 -11.83
N ASP A 139 8.35 -1.98 -12.32
CA ASP A 139 7.50 -2.26 -13.48
C ASP A 139 6.10 -1.64 -13.29
N ASN A 140 5.59 -1.01 -14.35
CA ASN A 140 4.30 -0.34 -14.36
C ASN A 140 3.16 -1.34 -14.14
N ASP A 141 3.33 -2.59 -14.58
CA ASP A 141 2.38 -3.68 -14.34
C ASP A 141 2.18 -3.98 -12.85
N TYR A 142 3.17 -3.62 -12.01
CA TYR A 142 3.16 -3.90 -10.58
C TYR A 142 2.88 -2.67 -9.72
N LYS A 143 2.49 -1.53 -10.31
CA LYS A 143 2.19 -0.29 -9.57
C LYS A 143 1.22 -0.50 -8.41
N ALA A 144 0.10 -1.20 -8.65
CA ALA A 144 -0.88 -1.52 -7.60
C ALA A 144 -0.35 -2.55 -6.59
N LEU A 145 0.56 -3.43 -7.03
CA LEU A 145 1.14 -4.47 -6.19
C LEU A 145 2.14 -3.93 -5.17
N ARG A 146 2.91 -2.89 -5.50
CA ARG A 146 3.87 -2.27 -4.58
C ARG A 146 3.22 -1.93 -3.23
N LEU A 147 2.10 -1.21 -3.27
CA LEU A 147 1.35 -0.83 -2.08
C LEU A 147 0.69 -2.04 -1.41
N ALA A 148 0.14 -2.97 -2.19
CA ALA A 148 -0.48 -4.18 -1.66
C ALA A 148 0.54 -5.06 -0.90
N CYS A 149 1.77 -5.19 -1.42
CA CYS A 149 2.83 -5.96 -0.77
C CYS A 149 3.20 -5.34 0.57
N LEU A 150 3.44 -4.03 0.62
CA LEU A 150 3.80 -3.32 1.84
C LEU A 150 2.65 -3.34 2.87
N SER A 151 1.41 -3.05 2.45
CA SER A 151 0.28 -2.96 3.37
C SER A 151 -0.19 -4.30 3.94
N THR A 152 0.17 -5.42 3.31
CA THR A 152 -0.28 -6.77 3.71
C THR A 152 0.83 -7.65 4.30
N MET A 153 2.06 -7.14 4.46
CA MET A 153 3.19 -7.98 4.90
C MET A 153 3.01 -8.55 6.31
N GLY A 154 2.39 -7.79 7.23
CA GLY A 154 2.09 -8.22 8.60
C GLY A 154 0.60 -8.27 8.95
N LYS A 155 -0.30 -8.12 7.96
CA LYS A 155 -1.75 -7.96 8.22
C LYS A 155 -2.38 -9.28 8.67
N GLN A 156 -3.19 -9.20 9.74
CA GLN A 156 -4.14 -10.25 10.12
C GLN A 156 -5.12 -10.54 8.98
N ARG A 157 -5.58 -11.79 8.90
CA ARG A 157 -6.58 -12.20 7.91
C ARG A 157 -7.77 -12.83 8.58
N ASP A 158 -8.94 -12.32 8.23
CA ASP A 158 -10.21 -12.82 8.73
C ASP A 158 -10.88 -13.64 7.62
N TYR A 159 -11.39 -14.82 7.98
CA TYR A 159 -12.08 -15.73 7.09
C TYR A 159 -13.46 -16.05 7.63
N LEU A 160 -14.46 -16.09 6.77
CA LEU A 160 -15.74 -16.71 7.05
C LEU A 160 -15.57 -18.22 7.11
N GLN A 161 -16.20 -18.87 8.09
CA GLN A 161 -16.26 -20.32 8.13
C GLN A 161 -17.41 -20.80 7.26
N VAL A 162 -17.12 -21.72 6.35
CA VAL A 162 -18.14 -22.50 5.64
C VAL A 162 -18.25 -23.83 6.37
N VAL A 163 -19.43 -24.16 6.89
CA VAL A 163 -19.69 -25.39 7.63
C VAL A 163 -20.79 -26.15 6.93
N ASN A 164 -20.57 -27.44 6.65
CA ASN A 164 -21.51 -28.29 5.90
C ASN A 164 -21.96 -27.65 4.57
N GLY A 165 -21.05 -26.95 3.88
CA GLY A 165 -21.37 -26.28 2.62
C GLY A 165 -22.11 -24.94 2.72
N VAL A 166 -22.38 -24.44 3.93
CA VAL A 166 -23.10 -23.18 4.17
C VAL A 166 -22.16 -22.14 4.73
N VAL A 167 -22.10 -20.96 4.10
CA VAL A 167 -21.36 -19.80 4.62
C VAL A 167 -22.02 -19.37 5.92
N THR A 168 -21.22 -19.32 7.00
CA THR A 168 -21.71 -18.90 8.32
C THR A 168 -21.23 -17.50 8.65
N ASN A 169 -21.86 -16.87 9.64
CA ASN A 169 -21.38 -15.60 10.22
C ASN A 169 -20.20 -15.80 11.20
N ARG A 170 -19.64 -17.01 11.31
CA ARG A 170 -18.50 -17.28 12.19
C ARG A 170 -17.21 -16.87 11.49
N VAL A 171 -16.37 -16.12 12.21
CA VAL A 171 -15.05 -15.70 11.72
C VAL A 171 -13.95 -16.56 12.33
N ALA A 172 -13.01 -16.96 11.47
CA ALA A 172 -11.72 -17.50 11.86
C ALA A 172 -10.61 -16.49 11.56
N ILE A 173 -9.73 -16.28 12.53
CA ILE A 173 -8.65 -15.30 12.45
C ILE A 173 -7.33 -16.02 12.24
N ILE A 174 -6.57 -15.63 11.23
CA ILE A 174 -5.15 -15.95 11.11
C ILE A 174 -4.37 -14.72 11.56
N GLU A 175 -3.66 -14.85 12.67
CA GLU A 175 -2.92 -13.75 13.29
C GLU A 175 -1.90 -13.14 12.33
N GLY A 176 -1.80 -11.80 12.39
CA GLY A 176 -0.78 -11.05 11.69
C GLY A 176 0.57 -11.14 12.39
N ASN A 177 1.57 -10.48 11.81
CA ASN A 177 2.83 -10.24 12.48
C ASN A 177 2.94 -8.74 12.75
N GLU A 178 2.88 -8.36 14.02
CA GLU A 178 2.80 -6.96 14.42
C GLU A 178 4.05 -6.17 14.01
N ASP A 179 5.25 -6.75 14.14
CA ASP A 179 6.49 -6.10 13.73
C ASP A 179 6.50 -5.78 12.23
N LEU A 180 6.11 -6.74 11.39
CA LEU A 180 5.96 -6.53 9.94
C LEU A 180 4.88 -5.49 9.63
N ALA A 181 3.77 -5.47 10.38
CA ALA A 181 2.74 -4.45 10.22
C ALA A 181 3.27 -3.07 10.64
N ASN A 182 4.10 -3.00 11.67
CA ASN A 182 4.72 -1.78 12.16
C ASN A 182 5.76 -1.24 11.16
N LEU A 183 6.48 -2.08 10.42
CA LEU A 183 7.34 -1.61 9.32
C LEU A 183 6.58 -0.79 8.28
N TYR A 184 5.35 -1.20 7.92
CA TYR A 184 4.52 -0.42 7.01
C TYR A 184 4.12 0.94 7.61
N LYS A 185 3.87 1.00 8.93
CA LYS A 185 3.64 2.27 9.63
C LYS A 185 4.89 3.15 9.59
N VAL A 186 6.09 2.59 9.81
CA VAL A 186 7.36 3.33 9.72
C VAL A 186 7.54 3.97 8.35
N ILE A 187 7.29 3.23 7.27
CA ILE A 187 7.37 3.73 5.90
C ILE A 187 6.42 4.92 5.70
N ARG A 188 5.14 4.76 6.08
CA ARG A 188 4.14 5.83 5.93
C ARG A 188 4.45 7.05 6.79
N TYR A 189 4.82 6.86 8.04
CA TYR A 189 5.11 7.97 8.95
C TYR A 189 6.38 8.71 8.56
N THR A 190 7.33 8.02 7.92
CA THR A 190 8.49 8.66 7.29
C THR A 190 8.05 9.58 6.14
N CYS A 191 7.13 9.12 5.28
CA CYS A 191 6.54 9.96 4.23
C CYS A 191 5.83 11.19 4.81
N TYR A 192 4.97 11.01 5.81
CA TYR A 192 4.24 12.13 6.44
C TYR A 192 5.18 13.11 7.15
N ARG A 193 6.28 12.60 7.73
CA ARG A 193 7.34 13.46 8.29
C ARG A 193 8.01 14.28 7.19
N TYR A 194 8.28 13.72 6.02
CA TYR A 194 8.84 14.48 4.89
C TYR A 194 7.87 15.55 4.40
N MET A 195 6.57 15.25 4.30
CA MET A 195 5.56 16.26 3.97
C MET A 195 5.50 17.39 5.00
N HIS A 196 5.55 17.05 6.28
CA HIS A 196 5.58 18.03 7.35
C HIS A 196 6.86 18.89 7.34
N GLN A 197 8.01 18.30 7.00
CA GLN A 197 9.26 19.03 6.84
C GLN A 197 9.21 20.01 5.66
N LEU A 198 8.66 19.60 4.53
CA LEU A 198 8.45 20.47 3.37
C LEU A 198 7.49 21.62 3.70
N ARG A 199 6.39 21.34 4.42
CA ARG A 199 5.50 22.38 4.93
C ARG A 199 6.28 23.43 5.73
N LYS A 200 7.13 23.00 6.68
CA LYS A 200 7.94 23.92 7.47
C LYS A 200 8.95 24.70 6.62
N LEU A 201 9.54 24.05 5.63
CA LEU A 201 10.52 24.65 4.72
C LEU A 201 9.89 25.77 3.87
N LEU A 202 8.64 25.59 3.45
CA LEU A 202 7.90 26.53 2.61
C LEU A 202 7.18 27.64 3.41
N GLY A 203 6.93 27.45 4.70
CA GLY A 203 6.32 28.47 5.55
C GLY A 203 4.96 28.93 5.03
N ASN A 204 4.82 30.24 4.76
CA ASN A 204 3.58 30.83 4.27
C ASN A 204 3.27 30.49 2.80
N ASP A 205 4.28 30.05 2.03
CA ASP A 205 4.10 29.62 0.64
C ASP A 205 3.60 28.18 0.52
N PHE A 206 3.52 27.47 1.63
CA PHE A 206 2.88 26.16 1.67
C PHE A 206 1.35 26.31 1.60
N MET A 207 0.74 25.68 0.60
CA MET A 207 -0.72 25.63 0.45
C MET A 207 -1.29 24.36 1.11
N SER A 208 -0.88 23.19 0.65
CA SER A 208 -1.40 21.92 1.16
C SER A 208 -0.50 20.74 0.80
N TYR A 209 -0.72 19.60 1.44
CA TYR A 209 -0.25 18.31 0.94
C TYR A 209 -1.33 17.24 1.13
N ASN A 210 -1.33 16.27 0.23
CA ASN A 210 -2.13 15.05 0.34
C ASN A 210 -1.20 13.85 0.12
N THR A 211 -0.94 13.12 1.20
CA THR A 211 -0.10 11.92 1.22
C THR A 211 1.33 12.16 0.71
N ASP A 212 1.56 12.06 -0.60
CA ASP A 212 2.84 12.12 -1.30
C ASP A 212 2.90 13.23 -2.36
N CYS A 213 1.87 14.09 -2.43
CA CYS A 213 1.83 15.27 -3.28
C CYS A 213 1.75 16.55 -2.45
N ILE A 214 2.57 17.54 -2.79
CA ILE A 214 2.65 18.84 -2.10
C ILE A 214 2.35 20.00 -3.05
N TYR A 215 1.55 20.96 -2.59
CA TYR A 215 1.12 22.16 -3.31
C TYR A 215 1.67 23.41 -2.63
N PHE A 216 2.22 24.33 -3.42
CA PHE A 216 2.86 25.53 -2.90
C PHE A 216 2.93 26.65 -3.95
N ARG A 217 3.24 27.87 -3.49
CA ARG A 217 3.40 29.04 -4.34
C ARG A 217 4.53 28.84 -5.34
N ASP A 218 4.22 29.05 -6.61
CA ASP A 218 5.09 28.77 -7.73
C ASP A 218 6.14 29.87 -7.93
N THR A 219 7.25 29.76 -7.19
CA THR A 219 8.45 30.58 -7.38
C THR A 219 9.64 29.71 -7.72
N LYS A 220 10.64 30.26 -8.40
CA LYS A 220 11.90 29.55 -8.70
C LYS A 220 12.56 29.04 -7.41
N GLU A 221 12.58 29.88 -6.38
CA GLU A 221 13.15 29.56 -5.06
C GLU A 221 12.42 28.39 -4.40
N ASN A 222 11.09 28.41 -4.36
CA ASN A 222 10.31 27.33 -3.74
C ASN A 222 10.47 26.01 -4.50
N ARG A 223 10.49 26.05 -5.83
CA ARG A 223 10.79 24.86 -6.65
C ARG A 223 12.16 24.28 -6.30
N GLU A 224 13.19 25.11 -6.15
CA GLU A 224 14.54 24.65 -5.81
C GLU A 224 14.59 24.04 -4.40
N LYS A 225 14.02 24.72 -3.40
CA LYS A 225 13.90 24.22 -2.01
C LYS A 225 13.27 22.82 -1.95
N VAL A 226 12.15 22.63 -2.67
CA VAL A 226 11.44 21.35 -2.70
C VAL A 226 12.26 20.30 -3.44
N LYS A 227 12.84 20.62 -4.60
CA LYS A 227 13.71 19.71 -5.38
C LYS A 227 14.89 19.22 -4.55
N GLU A 228 15.63 20.14 -3.93
CA GLU A 228 16.80 19.83 -3.12
C GLU A 228 16.44 18.95 -1.93
N PHE A 229 15.34 19.27 -1.25
CA PHE A 229 14.85 18.44 -0.15
C PHE A 229 14.54 17.01 -0.61
N LEU A 230 13.77 16.85 -1.71
CA LEU A 230 13.39 15.53 -2.22
C LEU A 230 14.59 14.73 -2.71
N LYS A 231 15.53 15.37 -3.44
CA LYS A 231 16.81 14.75 -3.86
C LYS A 231 17.65 14.31 -2.67
N LYS A 232 17.75 15.14 -1.62
CA LYS A 232 18.47 14.78 -0.38
C LYS A 232 17.84 13.60 0.35
N LYS A 233 16.54 13.36 0.17
CA LYS A 233 15.83 12.18 0.71
C LYS A 233 15.85 10.98 -0.24
N ASP A 234 16.53 11.12 -1.39
CA ASP A 234 16.59 10.12 -2.45
C ASP A 234 15.18 9.71 -2.92
N LEU A 235 14.35 10.72 -3.21
CA LEU A 235 12.98 10.55 -3.69
C LEU A 235 12.88 10.99 -5.15
N GLU A 236 12.14 10.21 -5.94
CA GLU A 236 11.76 10.54 -7.30
C GLU A 236 10.46 11.34 -7.30
N PHE A 237 10.33 12.32 -8.19
CA PHE A 237 9.17 13.20 -8.22
C PHE A 237 8.98 13.81 -9.60
N LYS A 238 7.74 14.23 -9.85
CA LYS A 238 7.37 14.99 -11.05
C LYS A 238 6.66 16.29 -10.70
N LEU A 239 6.84 17.27 -11.56
CA LEU A 239 6.16 18.55 -11.48
C LEU A 239 4.74 18.42 -12.06
N LEU A 240 3.73 18.80 -11.30
CA LEU A 240 2.35 18.92 -11.75
C LEU A 240 1.96 20.40 -11.75
N TYR A 241 1.58 20.93 -12.92
CA TYR A 241 1.07 22.29 -13.04
C TYR A 241 -0.43 22.33 -12.76
N GLN A 242 -0.88 23.21 -11.85
CA GLN A 242 -2.29 23.49 -11.68
C GLN A 242 -2.70 24.67 -12.58
N LYS A 243 -3.78 24.46 -13.35
CA LYS A 243 -4.38 25.39 -14.31
C LYS A 243 -4.59 26.78 -13.68
N LYS A 244 -4.20 27.87 -14.37
CA LYS A 244 -4.64 29.24 -14.05
C LYS A 244 -6.16 29.20 -13.84
N ARG A 245 -6.66 29.66 -12.70
CA ARG A 245 -8.06 30.09 -12.64
C ARG A 245 -8.16 31.27 -13.60
N SER A 246 -8.88 31.09 -14.71
CA SER A 246 -9.37 32.23 -15.46
C SER A 246 -10.26 33.02 -14.51
N HIS A 247 -9.88 34.26 -14.22
CA HIS A 247 -10.84 35.28 -13.80
C HIS A 247 -11.89 35.37 -14.91
N THR A 248 -12.96 34.57 -14.81
CA THR A 248 -14.21 34.93 -15.46
C THR A 248 -14.75 36.07 -14.61
N GLY A 249 -14.44 37.28 -15.07
CA GLY A 249 -15.00 38.49 -14.50
C GLY A 249 -16.51 38.35 -14.41
N THR A 250 -17.06 38.81 -13.29
CA THR A 250 -18.44 39.28 -13.25
C THR A 250 -18.61 40.38 -14.28
N PRO A 251 -19.50 40.22 -15.28
CA PRO A 251 -20.14 41.36 -15.90
C PRO A 251 -21.40 41.68 -15.09
N SER A 252 -21.43 42.92 -14.58
CA SER A 252 -22.61 43.72 -14.21
C SER A 252 -23.68 43.10 -13.33
#